data_AF-A0A1X0BWU0-F1
#
_entry.id   AF-A0A1X0BWU0-F1
#
_cell.length_a   1.000
_cell.length_b   1.000
_cell.length_c   1.000
_cell.angle_alpha   90.00
_cell.angle_beta   90.00
_cell.angle_gamma   90.00
#
_symmetry.space_group_name_H-M   'P 1'
#
loop_
_entity.id
_entity.type
_entity.pdbx_description
1 polymer ?
#
loop_
_entity_poly.entity_id
_entity_poly.type
_entity_poly.pdbx_seq_one_letter_code
_entity_poly.pdbx_strand_id
1 'polypeptide(L)'
;MVTRFRGLIVGVASLSTLAVITAAPVQADEATYLEQLLPDYTHLSPQQLLAEGYRVCQIERSGNNSPTAVDMVYKDLGVSLTAATDIVRAAVVHLGC
;
A
#
# COMPACT_ATOMS: atom_id res chain seq x y z
N MET A 1 -35.65 17.30 26.08
CA MET A 1 -35.24 18.23 27.15
C MET A 1 -34.06 19.04 26.60
N VAL A 2 -34.32 20.27 26.15
CA VAL A 2 -33.35 21.09 25.38
C VAL A 2 -32.73 22.09 26.34
N THR A 3 -31.50 21.83 26.77
CA THR A 3 -30.76 22.76 27.63
C THR A 3 -30.03 23.77 26.74
N ARG A 4 -30.54 25.00 26.72
CA ARG A 4 -29.92 26.13 26.03
C ARG A 4 -28.68 26.59 26.80
N PHE A 5 -27.52 26.51 26.18
CA PHE A 5 -26.33 27.22 26.62
C PHE A 5 -26.11 28.45 25.72
N ARG A 6 -26.58 29.61 26.21
CA ARG A 6 -26.06 30.92 25.82
C ARG A 6 -24.77 31.12 26.61
N GLY A 7 -23.64 31.12 25.94
CA GLY A 7 -22.33 31.26 26.60
C GLY A 7 -21.26 31.70 25.61
N LEU A 8 -21.13 33.02 25.49
CA LEU A 8 -19.92 33.81 25.27
C LEU A 8 -18.94 33.43 24.14
N ILE A 9 -18.80 34.38 23.22
CA ILE A 9 -17.81 34.47 22.16
C ILE A 9 -16.40 34.48 22.78
N VAL A 10 -15.59 33.47 22.47
CA VAL A 10 -14.13 33.49 22.55
C VAL A 10 -13.62 33.18 21.15
N GLY A 11 -12.94 34.15 20.54
CA GLY A 11 -12.36 34.00 19.21
C GLY A 11 -11.33 32.89 19.21
N VAL A 12 -11.61 31.83 18.44
CA VAL A 12 -10.63 30.78 18.14
C VAL A 12 -10.25 30.96 16.69
N ALA A 13 -9.00 31.35 16.49
CA ALA A 13 -8.35 31.45 15.19
C ALA A 13 -8.60 30.18 14.38
N SER A 14 -9.11 30.35 13.16
CA SER A 14 -9.35 29.28 12.20
C SER A 14 -8.02 28.67 11.75
N LEU A 15 -7.49 27.71 12.50
CA LEU A 15 -6.52 26.76 12.00
C LEU A 15 -7.30 25.67 11.29
N SER A 16 -7.56 25.87 10.01
CA SER A 16 -8.01 24.80 9.10
C SER A 16 -6.87 23.79 8.95
N THR A 17 -6.71 22.91 9.94
CA THR A 17 -5.92 21.70 9.76
C THR A 17 -6.70 20.82 8.79
N LEU A 18 -6.23 20.76 7.54
CA LEU A 18 -6.63 19.73 6.59
C LEU A 18 -6.21 18.38 7.20
N ALA A 19 -7.13 17.74 7.91
CA ALA A 19 -7.00 16.35 8.29
C ALA A 19 -7.04 15.54 6.99
N VAL A 20 -5.86 15.20 6.47
CA VAL A 20 -5.74 14.17 5.43
C VAL A 20 -6.17 12.88 6.11
N ILE A 21 -7.43 12.49 5.90
CA ILE A 21 -7.93 11.17 6.27
C ILE A 21 -7.23 10.21 5.32
N THR A 22 -6.02 9.76 5.67
CA THR A 22 -5.45 8.60 5.01
C THR A 22 -6.35 7.44 5.41
N ALA A 23 -7.26 7.05 4.51
CA ALA A 23 -7.95 5.77 4.64
C ALA A 23 -6.85 4.74 4.91
N ALA A 24 -6.80 4.22 6.14
CA ALA A 24 -5.81 3.22 6.49
C ALA A 24 -5.96 2.11 5.44
N PRO A 25 -4.90 1.76 4.70
CA PRO A 25 -4.99 0.62 3.82
C PRO A 25 -5.49 -0.55 4.68
N VAL A 26 -6.35 -1.39 4.11
CA VAL A 26 -6.64 -2.70 4.71
C VAL A 26 -5.28 -3.28 5.14
N GLN A 27 -5.16 -3.70 6.41
CA GLN A 27 -3.87 -3.87 7.07
C GLN A 27 -2.91 -4.65 6.16
N ALA A 28 -1.91 -3.96 5.62
CA ALA A 28 -0.91 -4.59 4.78
C ALA A 28 -0.15 -5.59 5.64
N ASP A 29 -0.22 -6.86 5.30
CA ASP A 29 0.48 -7.94 5.97
C ASP A 29 1.86 -8.13 5.32
N GLU A 30 2.75 -7.19 5.61
CA GLU A 30 4.14 -7.19 5.13
C GLU A 30 4.90 -8.45 5.57
N ALA A 31 4.59 -8.97 6.77
CA ALA A 31 5.26 -10.14 7.32
C ALA A 31 4.93 -11.38 6.49
N THR A 32 3.63 -11.67 6.28
CA THR A 32 3.21 -12.82 5.47
C THR A 32 3.67 -12.68 4.02
N TYR A 33 3.65 -11.47 3.47
CA TYR A 33 4.18 -11.18 2.13
C TYR A 33 5.66 -11.59 2.00
N LEU A 34 6.48 -11.21 2.98
CA LEU A 34 7.91 -11.53 2.99
C LEU A 34 8.18 -13.00 3.32
N GLU A 35 7.44 -13.59 4.25
CA GLU A 35 7.55 -15.02 4.60
C GLU A 35 7.27 -15.91 3.39
N GLN A 36 6.35 -15.51 2.50
CA GLN A 36 6.07 -16.25 1.28
C GLN A 36 7.18 -16.13 0.22
N LEU A 37 7.81 -14.95 0.08
CA LEU A 37 8.68 -14.65 -1.06
C LEU A 37 10.17 -14.88 -0.77
N LEU A 38 10.65 -14.56 0.43
CA LEU A 38 12.08 -14.66 0.76
C LEU A 38 12.68 -16.06 0.63
N PRO A 39 11.96 -17.17 0.92
CA PRO A 39 12.51 -18.51 0.74
C PRO A 39 12.90 -18.84 -0.71
N ASP A 40 12.11 -18.34 -1.67
CA ASP A 40 12.30 -18.63 -3.10
C ASP A 40 13.14 -17.55 -3.81
N TYR A 41 13.12 -16.31 -3.29
CA TYR A 41 13.78 -15.15 -3.87
C TYR A 41 14.90 -14.59 -2.98
N THR A 42 15.74 -15.47 -2.44
CA THR A 42 16.83 -15.14 -1.49
C THR A 42 17.87 -14.15 -2.00
N HIS A 43 17.95 -13.91 -3.31
CA HIS A 43 18.82 -12.92 -3.92
C HIS A 43 18.27 -11.49 -3.84
N LEU A 44 16.99 -11.33 -3.49
CA LEU A 44 16.35 -10.04 -3.27
C LEU A 44 16.33 -9.71 -1.78
N SER A 45 16.49 -8.43 -1.46
CA SER A 45 16.31 -7.97 -0.09
C SER A 45 14.83 -7.85 0.28
N PRO A 46 14.46 -8.00 1.56
CA PRO A 46 13.10 -7.76 2.03
C PRO A 46 12.58 -6.36 1.65
N GLN A 47 13.47 -5.35 1.67
CA GLN A 47 13.14 -3.98 1.34
C GLN A 47 12.85 -3.81 -0.16
N GLN A 48 13.58 -4.51 -1.03
CA GLN A 48 13.31 -4.51 -2.47
C GLN A 48 11.94 -5.12 -2.75
N LEU A 49 11.64 -6.27 -2.13
CA LEU A 49 10.33 -6.92 -2.27
C LEU A 49 9.19 -6.01 -1.79
N LEU A 50 9.29 -5.41 -0.61
CA LEU A 50 8.24 -4.52 -0.10
C LEU A 50 8.06 -3.27 -0.96
N ALA A 51 9.16 -2.62 -1.36
CA ALA A 51 9.09 -1.45 -2.24
C ALA A 51 8.40 -1.78 -3.56
N GLU A 52 8.68 -2.96 -4.10
CA GLU A 52 8.06 -3.45 -5.32
C GLU A 52 6.59 -3.79 -5.14
N GLY A 53 6.24 -4.54 -4.10
CA GLY A 53 4.85 -4.88 -3.78
C GLY A 53 3.97 -3.65 -3.56
N TYR A 54 4.50 -2.59 -2.94
CA TYR A 54 3.77 -1.33 -2.83
C TYR A 54 3.61 -0.60 -4.15
N ARG A 55 4.57 -0.71 -5.09
CA ARG A 55 4.40 -0.20 -6.46
C ARG A 55 3.34 -0.97 -7.21
N VAL A 56 3.27 -2.30 -7.05
CA VAL A 56 2.17 -3.11 -7.59
C VAL A 56 0.82 -2.59 -7.10
N CYS A 57 0.65 -2.37 -5.80
CA CYS A 57 -0.60 -1.82 -5.28
C CYS A 57 -0.96 -0.45 -5.85
N GLN A 58 0.03 0.42 -6.11
CA GLN A 58 -0.24 1.70 -6.75
C GLN A 58 -0.74 1.53 -8.19
N ILE A 59 -0.16 0.61 -8.96
CA ILE A 59 -0.60 0.28 -10.32
C ILE A 59 -2.03 -0.25 -10.30
N GLU A 60 -2.34 -1.23 -9.46
CA GLU A 60 -3.68 -1.83 -9.37
C GLU A 60 -4.74 -0.77 -8.97
N ARG A 61 -4.43 0.08 -7.98
CA ARG A 61 -5.33 1.17 -7.56
C ARG A 61 -5.52 2.27 -8.62
N SER A 62 -4.58 2.43 -9.54
CA SER A 62 -4.70 3.38 -10.65
C SER A 62 -5.59 2.87 -11.79
N GLY A 63 -6.15 1.66 -11.67
CA GLY A 63 -6.99 1.04 -12.70
C GLY A 63 -6.20 0.41 -13.85
N ASN A 64 -4.87 0.33 -13.71
CA ASN A 64 -4.03 -0.44 -14.61
C ASN A 64 -4.15 -1.93 -14.30
N ASN A 65 -3.94 -2.76 -15.31
CA ASN A 65 -4.11 -4.21 -15.22
C ASN A 65 -2.82 -4.93 -14.79
N SER A 66 -2.97 -6.14 -14.24
CA SER A 66 -1.85 -6.94 -13.74
C SER A 66 -0.69 -7.21 -14.72
N PRO A 67 -0.89 -7.35 -16.06
CA PRO A 67 0.24 -7.44 -17.00
C PRO A 67 1.21 -6.25 -16.93
N THR A 68 0.68 -5.05 -16.68
CA THR A 68 1.50 -3.84 -16.51
C THR A 68 2.32 -3.92 -15.22
N ALA A 69 1.73 -4.41 -14.14
CA ALA A 69 2.45 -4.64 -12.88
C ALA A 69 3.53 -5.72 -13.02
N VAL A 70 3.24 -6.82 -13.72
CA VAL A 70 4.20 -7.91 -13.93
C VAL A 70 5.40 -7.45 -14.76
N ASP A 71 5.17 -6.69 -15.84
CA ASP A 71 6.25 -6.13 -16.67
C ASP A 71 7.13 -5.15 -15.87
N MET A 72 6.54 -4.37 -14.98
CA MET A 72 7.24 -3.47 -14.05
C MET A 72 8.14 -4.26 -13.09
N VAL A 73 7.59 -5.25 -12.37
CA VAL A 73 8.36 -6.11 -11.45
C VAL A 73 9.49 -6.87 -12.16
N TYR A 74 9.19 -7.40 -13.35
CA TYR A 74 10.17 -8.12 -14.17
C TYR A 74 11.38 -7.24 -14.49
N LYS A 75 11.15 -5.99 -14.89
CA LYS A 75 12.20 -5.03 -15.25
C LYS A 75 12.96 -4.50 -14.04
N ASP A 76 12.25 -4.20 -12.96
CA ASP A 76 12.82 -3.50 -11.81
C ASP A 76 13.64 -4.42 -10.92
N LEU A 77 13.23 -5.69 -10.79
CA LEU A 77 13.93 -6.68 -9.97
C LEU A 77 14.85 -7.60 -10.79
N GLY A 78 14.75 -7.58 -12.12
CA GLY A 78 15.56 -8.46 -12.99
C GLY A 78 15.29 -9.95 -12.78
N VAL A 79 14.07 -10.29 -12.37
CA VAL A 79 13.64 -11.67 -12.07
C VAL A 79 13.04 -12.36 -13.30
N SER A 80 12.66 -13.63 -13.20
CA SER A 80 11.91 -14.30 -14.26
C SER A 80 10.46 -13.78 -14.35
N LEU A 81 9.79 -13.97 -15.50
CA LEU A 81 8.39 -13.58 -15.65
C LEU A 81 7.46 -14.33 -14.67
N THR A 82 7.78 -15.60 -14.38
CA THR A 82 7.10 -16.40 -13.35
C THR A 82 7.26 -15.76 -11.99
N ALA A 83 8.50 -15.42 -11.60
CA ALA A 83 8.77 -14.75 -10.33
C ALA A 83 8.05 -13.41 -10.20
N ALA A 84 8.06 -12.60 -11.27
CA ALA A 84 7.32 -11.34 -11.31
C ALA A 84 5.81 -11.54 -11.12
N THR A 85 5.24 -12.57 -11.74
CA THR A 85 3.82 -12.93 -11.57
C THR A 85 3.50 -13.33 -10.13
N ASP A 86 4.39 -14.11 -9.50
CA ASP A 86 4.20 -14.55 -8.12
C ASP A 86 4.30 -13.38 -7.13
N ILE A 87 5.25 -12.47 -7.34
CA ILE A 87 5.42 -11.24 -6.54
C ILE A 87 4.18 -10.34 -6.66
N VAL A 88 3.66 -10.15 -7.87
CA VAL A 88 2.42 -9.37 -8.10
C VAL A 88 1.23 -10.00 -7.40
N ARG A 89 1.06 -11.32 -7.52
CA ARG A 89 -0.02 -12.05 -6.83
C ARG A 89 0.08 -11.92 -5.31
N ALA A 90 1.26 -12.13 -4.75
CA ALA A 90 1.48 -12.00 -3.31
C ALA A 90 1.19 -10.57 -2.83
N ALA A 91 1.57 -9.55 -3.59
CA ALA A 91 1.29 -8.16 -3.25
C ALA A 91 -0.22 -7.89 -3.19
N VAL A 92 -0.98 -8.35 -4.20
CA VAL A 92 -2.44 -8.20 -4.22
C VAL A 92 -3.10 -8.93 -3.04
N VAL A 93 -2.62 -10.13 -2.70
CA VAL A 93 -3.21 -10.92 -1.60
C VAL A 93 -2.88 -10.36 -0.22
N HIS A 94 -1.63 -9.93 0.01
CA HIS A 94 -1.12 -9.64 1.36
C HIS A 94 -1.00 -8.15 1.67
N LEU A 95 -0.70 -7.29 0.68
CA LEU A 95 -0.47 -5.86 0.93
C LEU A 95 -1.74 -5.00 0.78
N GLY A 96 -2.89 -5.64 0.51
CA GLY A 96 -4.16 -4.92 0.45
C GLY A 96 -4.25 -3.99 -0.74
N CYS A 97 -3.70 -4.41 -1.88
CA CYS A 97 -4.15 -3.91 -3.15
C CYS A 97 -5.62 -4.35 -3.33
#